data_AF-A0A6N9UAK0-F1
#
_entry.id   AF-A0A6N9UAK0-F1
#
_cell.length_a   1.000
_cell.length_b   1.000
_cell.length_c   1.000
_cell.angle_alpha   90.00
_cell.angle_beta   90.00
_cell.angle_gamma   90.00
#
_symmetry.space_group_name_H-M   'P 1'
#
loop_
_entity.id
_entity.type
_entity.pdbx_description
1 polymer ?
#
loop_
_entity_poly.entity_id
_entity_poly.type
_entity_poly.pdbx_seq_one_letter_code
_entity_poly.pdbx_strand_id
1 'polypeptide(L)'
;APDPQAPPGTLRDAVHDGLGTVLALLRDWLADERLTGSKLVLVTAGAVPVTGDDVPAPALAALWGLVRSAQTENPDRFVLLDLDAHESPPAVLAGALASGEPQLAIRAGAVHIARLARVPLSATGRAPGWDGDGTVLITGGTGAIGAHVARHLAAEHGVRHLLLTSRSGPAAEGAAELLAELAALGAHAEIAACDAADRDALAALLAALPPA
;
A
#
# COMPACT_ATOMS: atom_id res chain seq x y z
N ALA A 1 8.91 17.41 -3.73
CA ALA A 1 7.81 16.80 -2.96
C ALA A 1 6.51 17.00 -3.73
N PRO A 2 5.56 16.05 -3.73
CA PRO A 2 4.29 16.28 -4.41
C PRO A 2 3.59 17.49 -3.77
N ASP A 3 3.06 18.36 -4.62
CA ASP A 3 2.36 19.57 -4.22
C ASP A 3 1.07 19.20 -3.45
N PRO A 4 0.90 19.62 -2.19
CA PRO A 4 -0.31 19.37 -1.42
C PRO A 4 -1.57 20.05 -2.01
N GLN A 5 -1.41 20.92 -3.02
CA GLN A 5 -2.48 21.58 -3.77
C GLN A 5 -2.86 20.87 -5.08
N ALA A 6 -2.26 19.71 -5.40
CA ALA A 6 -2.57 18.99 -6.63
C ALA A 6 -4.06 18.57 -6.65
N PRO A 7 -4.80 18.82 -7.75
CA PRO A 7 -6.23 18.52 -7.80
C PRO A 7 -6.51 17.03 -7.55
N PRO A 8 -7.62 16.68 -6.92
CA PRO A 8 -8.00 15.28 -6.69
C PRO A 8 -8.16 14.54 -8.04
N GLY A 9 -7.53 13.36 -8.14
CA GLY A 9 -7.34 12.59 -9.39
C GLY A 9 -5.86 12.47 -9.78
N THR A 10 -5.06 13.48 -9.46
CA THR A 10 -3.64 13.57 -9.86
C THR A 10 -2.77 12.44 -9.34
N LEU A 11 -2.96 11.97 -8.10
CA LEU A 11 -2.16 10.87 -7.56
C LEU A 11 -2.49 9.54 -8.23
N ARG A 12 -3.78 9.24 -8.44
CA ARG A 12 -4.20 8.00 -9.12
C ARG A 12 -3.64 7.96 -10.52
N ASP A 13 -3.81 9.05 -11.27
CA ASP A 13 -3.36 9.14 -12.64
C ASP A 13 -1.83 9.08 -12.71
N ALA A 14 -1.11 9.79 -11.82
CA ALA A 14 0.34 9.70 -11.72
C ALA A 14 0.84 8.29 -11.37
N VAL A 15 0.15 7.56 -10.49
CA VAL A 15 0.46 6.14 -10.20
C VAL A 15 0.24 5.30 -11.44
N HIS A 16 -0.91 5.45 -12.12
CA HIS A 16 -1.27 4.65 -13.28
C HIS A 16 -0.31 4.87 -14.45
N ASP A 17 -0.07 6.13 -14.82
CA ASP A 17 0.81 6.53 -15.91
C ASP A 17 2.26 6.14 -15.62
N GLY A 18 2.71 6.35 -14.37
CA GLY A 18 4.02 5.92 -13.91
C GLY A 18 4.21 4.40 -14.03
N LEU A 19 3.25 3.62 -13.54
CA LEU A 19 3.29 2.15 -13.65
C LEU A 19 3.28 1.70 -15.11
N GLY A 20 2.47 2.31 -15.96
CA GLY A 20 2.42 2.01 -17.40
C GLY A 20 3.75 2.28 -18.09
N THR A 21 4.36 3.44 -17.80
CA THR A 21 5.66 3.85 -18.36
C THR A 21 6.77 2.91 -17.91
N VAL A 22 6.86 2.61 -16.62
CA VAL A 22 7.89 1.70 -16.09
C VAL A 22 7.67 0.28 -16.60
N LEU A 23 6.43 -0.22 -16.65
CA LEU A 23 6.14 -1.54 -17.20
C LEU A 23 6.59 -1.65 -18.67
N ALA A 24 6.31 -0.63 -19.50
CA ALA A 24 6.77 -0.60 -20.88
C ALA A 24 8.30 -0.62 -20.96
N LEU A 25 8.98 0.23 -20.18
CA LEU A 25 10.44 0.27 -20.09
C LEU A 25 11.04 -1.10 -19.71
N LEU A 26 10.49 -1.76 -18.69
CA LEU A 26 10.97 -3.07 -18.25
C LEU A 26 10.81 -4.12 -19.34
N ARG A 27 9.68 -4.12 -20.05
CA ARG A 27 9.41 -5.07 -21.14
C ARG A 27 10.34 -4.84 -22.33
N ASP A 28 10.54 -3.59 -22.72
CA ASP A 28 11.43 -3.22 -23.82
C ASP A 28 12.89 -3.58 -23.49
N TRP A 29 13.32 -3.30 -22.25
CA TRP A 29 14.64 -3.69 -21.76
C TRP A 29 14.88 -5.20 -21.80
N LEU A 30 13.89 -5.99 -21.40
CA LEU A 30 14.00 -7.45 -21.40
C LEU A 30 13.99 -8.03 -22.82
N ALA A 31 13.30 -7.39 -23.76
CA ALA A 31 13.21 -7.81 -25.14
C ALA A 31 14.49 -7.52 -25.96
N ASP A 32 15.33 -6.58 -25.52
CA ASP A 32 16.57 -6.23 -26.23
C ASP A 32 17.73 -7.18 -25.86
N GLU A 33 18.05 -8.11 -26.77
CA GLU A 33 19.11 -9.11 -26.58
C GLU A 33 20.49 -8.49 -26.32
N ARG A 34 20.74 -7.25 -26.80
CA ARG A 34 22.03 -6.55 -26.58
C ARG A 34 22.25 -6.20 -25.10
N LEU A 35 21.17 -6.13 -24.32
CA LEU A 35 21.18 -5.73 -22.92
C LEU A 35 21.20 -6.93 -21.97
N THR A 36 21.29 -8.16 -22.48
CA THR A 36 21.27 -9.40 -21.69
C THR A 36 22.36 -9.44 -20.61
N GLY A 37 23.55 -8.93 -20.91
CA GLY A 37 24.67 -8.86 -19.95
C GLY A 37 24.67 -7.62 -19.04
N SER A 38 23.65 -6.76 -19.15
CA SER A 38 23.55 -5.49 -18.42
C SER A 38 22.44 -5.51 -17.38
N LYS A 39 22.60 -4.71 -16.33
CA LYS A 39 21.56 -4.44 -15.33
C LYS A 39 20.96 -3.07 -15.55
N LEU A 40 19.63 -2.97 -15.50
CA LEU A 40 18.93 -1.68 -15.49
C LEU A 40 18.80 -1.20 -14.04
N VAL A 41 19.32 0.00 -13.77
CA VAL A 41 19.20 0.66 -12.46
C VAL A 41 18.05 1.66 -12.53
N LEU A 42 17.00 1.45 -11.73
CA LEU A 42 15.90 2.39 -11.58
C LEU A 42 16.17 3.25 -10.36
N VAL A 43 16.41 4.54 -10.61
CA VAL A 43 16.74 5.53 -9.59
C VAL A 43 15.47 6.31 -9.22
N THR A 44 15.15 6.32 -7.93
CA THR A 44 14.05 7.11 -7.36
C THR A 44 14.57 8.07 -6.29
N ALA A 45 13.72 8.99 -5.83
CA ALA A 45 14.02 9.81 -4.66
C ALA A 45 12.82 9.89 -3.71
N GLY A 46 13.00 9.47 -2.46
CA GLY A 46 11.92 9.43 -1.45
C GLY A 46 10.85 8.37 -1.71
N ALA A 47 11.18 7.29 -2.41
CA ALA A 47 10.27 6.18 -2.67
C ALA A 47 10.13 5.23 -1.47
N VAL A 48 11.17 5.14 -0.64
CA VAL A 48 11.19 4.25 0.53
C VAL A 48 11.59 4.97 1.81
N PRO A 49 10.92 4.68 2.93
CA PRO A 49 11.36 5.19 4.22
C PRO A 49 12.60 4.41 4.68
N VAL A 50 13.62 5.13 5.13
CA VAL A 50 14.83 4.53 5.74
C VAL A 50 14.85 4.84 7.24
N THR A 51 14.33 6.01 7.61
CA THR A 51 14.12 6.43 9.00
C THR A 51 12.63 6.43 9.34
N GLY A 52 12.30 6.44 10.64
CA GLY A 52 10.91 6.37 11.11
C GLY A 52 10.05 7.58 10.74
N ASP A 53 10.67 8.71 10.38
CA ASP A 53 9.99 9.97 10.08
C ASP A 53 9.77 10.18 8.57
N ASP A 54 10.29 9.28 7.73
CA ASP A 54 10.16 9.38 6.28
C ASP A 54 8.75 8.96 5.82
N VAL A 55 8.06 9.86 5.12
CA VAL A 55 6.79 9.53 4.44
C VAL A 55 7.09 9.23 2.97
N PRO A 56 6.94 7.98 2.50
CA PRO A 56 7.23 7.65 1.11
C PRO A 56 6.21 8.29 0.16
N ALA A 57 6.68 8.73 -1.00
CA ALA A 57 5.80 9.17 -2.08
C ALA A 57 5.02 7.96 -2.65
N PRO A 58 3.67 7.90 -2.53
CA PRO A 58 2.92 6.68 -2.85
C PRO A 58 3.07 6.22 -4.31
N ALA A 59 3.16 7.16 -5.25
CA ALA A 59 3.41 6.86 -6.65
C ALA A 59 4.74 6.12 -6.87
N LEU A 60 5.81 6.59 -6.24
CA LEU A 60 7.13 5.94 -6.34
C LEU A 60 7.17 4.62 -5.59
N ALA A 61 6.48 4.52 -4.45
CA ALA A 61 6.36 3.26 -3.71
C ALA A 61 5.65 2.16 -4.53
N ALA A 62 4.64 2.53 -5.33
CA ALA A 62 3.97 1.62 -6.25
C ALA A 62 4.93 1.10 -7.35
N LEU A 63 5.77 1.98 -7.91
CA LEU A 63 6.80 1.59 -8.88
C LEU A 63 7.78 0.59 -8.28
N TRP A 64 8.21 0.81 -7.04
CA TRP A 64 9.05 -0.16 -6.31
C TRP A 64 8.36 -1.52 -6.18
N GLY A 65 7.05 -1.55 -5.93
CA GLY A 65 6.26 -2.79 -5.92
C GLY A 65 6.31 -3.54 -7.25
N LEU A 66 6.10 -2.83 -8.36
CA LEU A 66 6.17 -3.39 -9.72
C LEU A 66 7.55 -4.00 -10.01
N VAL A 67 8.62 -3.24 -9.76
CA VAL A 67 9.99 -3.67 -10.05
C VAL A 67 10.40 -4.84 -9.16
N ARG A 68 9.94 -4.92 -7.90
CA ARG A 68 10.19 -6.11 -7.05
C ARG A 68 9.58 -7.39 -7.63
N SER A 69 8.41 -7.30 -8.29
CA SER A 69 7.86 -8.46 -9.02
C SER A 69 8.78 -8.82 -10.18
N ALA A 70 9.19 -7.83 -10.98
CA ALA A 70 10.09 -8.04 -12.11
C ALA A 70 11.45 -8.62 -11.69
N GLN A 71 11.99 -8.23 -10.53
CA GLN A 71 13.21 -8.82 -9.94
C GLN A 71 13.04 -10.30 -9.59
N THR A 72 11.86 -10.70 -9.12
CA THR A 72 11.54 -12.10 -8.80
C THR A 72 11.43 -12.93 -10.09
N GLU A 73 10.82 -12.37 -11.12
CA GLU A 73 10.66 -13.02 -12.44
C GLU A 73 11.96 -13.05 -13.25
N ASN A 74 12.82 -12.04 -13.10
CA ASN A 74 14.06 -11.88 -13.85
C ASN A 74 15.23 -11.57 -12.89
N PRO A 75 15.76 -12.60 -12.20
CA PRO A 75 16.86 -12.43 -11.26
C PRO A 75 18.05 -11.69 -11.89
N ASP A 76 18.68 -10.83 -11.11
CA ASP A 76 19.87 -10.05 -11.50
C ASP A 76 19.71 -9.05 -12.65
N ARG A 77 18.52 -8.84 -13.21
CA ARG A 77 18.31 -7.90 -14.34
C ARG A 77 18.05 -6.46 -13.93
N PHE A 78 17.53 -6.24 -12.71
CA PHE A 78 17.08 -4.93 -12.24
C PHE A 78 17.61 -4.57 -10.86
N VAL A 79 18.00 -3.32 -10.66
CA VAL A 79 18.42 -2.75 -9.37
C VAL A 79 17.53 -1.55 -9.04
N LEU A 80 17.01 -1.49 -7.83
CA LEU A 80 16.31 -0.33 -7.29
C LEU A 80 17.26 0.49 -6.40
N LEU A 81 17.36 1.79 -6.67
CA LEU A 81 18.19 2.72 -5.91
C LEU A 81 17.39 3.97 -5.54
N ASP A 82 17.11 4.18 -4.25
CA ASP A 82 16.43 5.39 -3.78
C ASP A 82 17.43 6.41 -3.21
N LEU A 83 17.45 7.62 -3.74
CA LEU A 83 18.30 8.71 -3.28
C LEU A 83 17.53 9.69 -2.39
N ASP A 84 18.24 10.48 -1.60
CA ASP A 84 17.68 11.68 -0.98
C ASP A 84 17.93 12.91 -1.88
N ALA A 85 17.60 14.10 -1.37
CA ALA A 85 17.83 15.35 -2.09
C ALA A 85 19.32 15.75 -2.14
N HIS A 86 20.21 15.04 -1.43
CA HIS A 86 21.63 15.34 -1.41
C HIS A 86 22.33 14.65 -2.59
N GLU A 87 23.24 15.39 -3.23
CA GLU A 87 24.06 14.79 -4.28
C GLU A 87 24.99 13.73 -3.67
N SER A 88 24.88 12.51 -4.17
CA SER A 88 25.73 11.40 -3.75
C SER A 88 27.01 11.38 -4.59
N PRO A 89 28.21 11.33 -3.98
CA PRO A 89 29.46 11.27 -4.73
C PRO A 89 29.50 10.04 -5.67
N PRO A 90 30.09 10.15 -6.88
CA PRO A 90 30.14 9.04 -7.83
C PRO A 90 30.75 7.75 -7.27
N ALA A 91 31.74 7.86 -6.37
CA ALA A 91 32.35 6.71 -5.71
C ALA A 91 31.37 5.95 -4.80
N VAL A 92 30.45 6.66 -4.14
CA VAL A 92 29.41 6.05 -3.29
C VAL A 92 28.40 5.30 -4.14
N LEU A 93 27.95 5.90 -5.25
CA LEU A 93 27.05 5.25 -6.21
C LEU A 93 27.68 3.99 -6.81
N ALA A 94 28.95 4.07 -7.24
CA ALA A 94 29.67 2.92 -7.78
C ALA A 94 29.82 1.80 -6.74
N GLY A 95 30.17 2.13 -5.50
CA GLY A 95 30.27 1.16 -4.40
C GLY A 95 28.93 0.50 -4.07
N ALA A 96 27.85 1.27 -4.03
CA ALA A 96 26.50 0.76 -3.80
C ALA A 96 26.09 -0.24 -4.89
N LEU A 97 26.29 0.10 -6.17
CA LEU A 97 25.96 -0.80 -7.29
C LEU A 97 26.84 -2.05 -7.35
N ALA A 98 28.12 -1.92 -6.96
CA ALA A 98 29.05 -3.05 -6.89
C ALA A 98 28.75 -4.04 -5.76
N SER A 99 27.91 -3.66 -4.78
CA SER A 99 27.53 -4.55 -3.66
C SER A 99 26.75 -5.80 -4.11
N GLY A 100 26.14 -5.76 -5.30
CA GLY A 100 25.28 -6.84 -5.80
C GLY A 100 23.88 -6.86 -5.18
N GLU A 101 23.55 -5.90 -4.31
CA GLU A 101 22.25 -5.83 -3.66
C GLU A 101 21.17 -5.31 -4.64
N PRO A 102 20.01 -5.98 -4.72
CA PRO A 102 18.97 -5.61 -5.69
C PRO A 102 18.18 -4.37 -5.28
N GLN A 103 18.23 -3.97 -4.01
CA GLN A 103 17.42 -2.90 -3.42
C GLN A 103 18.26 -2.08 -2.44
N LEU A 104 18.50 -0.82 -2.81
CA LEU A 104 19.42 0.09 -2.13
C LEU A 104 18.74 1.43 -1.86
N ALA A 105 19.14 2.10 -0.79
CA ALA A 105 18.82 3.50 -0.55
C ALA A 105 20.08 4.25 -0.08
N ILE A 106 20.25 5.50 -0.49
CA ILE A 106 21.33 6.37 -0.01
C ILE A 106 20.70 7.55 0.74
N ARG A 107 21.15 7.77 1.98
CA ARG A 107 20.71 8.86 2.86
C ARG A 107 21.91 9.53 3.48
N ALA A 108 22.08 10.83 3.24
CA ALA A 108 23.23 11.61 3.74
C ALA A 108 24.59 10.91 3.48
N GLY A 109 24.74 10.29 2.31
CA GLY A 109 25.94 9.55 1.91
C GLY A 109 26.10 8.14 2.49
N ALA A 110 25.23 7.70 3.40
CA ALA A 110 25.20 6.33 3.91
C ALA A 110 24.39 5.41 2.98
N VAL A 111 24.93 4.23 2.68
CA VAL A 111 24.27 3.20 1.87
C VAL A 111 23.48 2.27 2.79
N HIS A 112 22.20 2.09 2.47
CA HIS A 112 21.27 1.21 3.16
C HIS A 112 20.80 0.10 2.23
N ILE A 113 20.61 -1.10 2.78
CA ILE A 113 20.18 -2.30 2.08
C ILE A 113 18.84 -2.79 2.65
N ALA A 114 17.92 -3.19 1.78
CA ALA A 114 16.61 -3.67 2.23
C ALA A 114 16.72 -5.05 2.86
N ARG A 115 16.22 -5.20 4.10
CA ARG A 115 16.13 -6.48 4.82
C ARG A 115 14.82 -6.59 5.58
N LEU A 116 14.25 -7.78 5.59
CA LEU A 116 13.12 -8.11 6.45
C LEU A 116 13.67 -8.61 7.80
N ALA A 117 13.24 -7.98 8.89
CA ALA A 117 13.64 -8.34 10.23
C ALA A 117 12.41 -8.63 11.10
N ARG A 118 12.60 -9.45 12.15
CA ARG A 118 11.56 -9.71 13.14
C ARG A 118 11.39 -8.48 14.03
N VAL A 119 10.16 -7.96 14.11
CA VAL A 119 9.80 -6.90 15.07
C VAL A 119 9.30 -7.55 16.37
N PRO A 120 9.91 -7.27 17.54
CA PRO A 120 9.42 -7.79 18.80
C PRO A 120 8.06 -7.17 19.13
N LEU A 121 7.09 -8.00 19.51
CA LEU A 121 5.81 -7.52 20.03
C LEU A 121 6.07 -6.89 21.41
N SER A 122 5.63 -5.64 21.62
CA SER A 122 5.69 -5.04 22.96
C SER A 122 4.70 -5.78 23.86
N ALA A 123 5.18 -6.33 24.98
CA ALA A 123 4.34 -7.06 25.94
C ALA A 123 3.42 -6.15 26.77
N THR A 124 3.54 -4.82 26.64
CA THR A 124 3.00 -3.85 27.60
C THR A 124 2.00 -2.85 27.00
N GLY A 125 1.78 -2.84 25.69
CA GLY A 125 0.79 -1.98 25.07
C GLY A 125 -0.56 -2.68 24.95
N ARG A 126 -1.55 -2.33 25.78
CA ARG A 126 -2.95 -2.51 25.37
C ARG A 126 -3.08 -1.76 24.04
N ALA A 127 -3.49 -2.45 22.97
CA ALA A 127 -3.79 -1.79 21.70
C ALA A 127 -4.70 -0.58 22.00
N PRO A 128 -4.52 0.57 21.32
CA PRO A 128 -5.45 1.68 21.44
C PRO A 128 -6.86 1.12 21.34
N GLY A 129 -7.69 1.40 22.35
CA GLY A 129 -9.07 0.95 22.33
C GLY A 129 -9.77 1.54 21.11
N TRP A 130 -10.69 0.79 20.52
CA TRP A 130 -11.60 1.35 19.54
C TRP A 130 -12.56 2.27 20.28
N ASP A 131 -12.84 3.44 19.71
CA ASP A 131 -13.90 4.29 20.19
C ASP A 131 -15.23 3.54 20.00
N GLY A 132 -15.90 3.21 21.11
CA GLY A 132 -17.00 2.25 21.12
C GLY A 132 -18.27 2.75 20.44
N ASP A 133 -18.39 4.07 20.30
CA ASP A 133 -19.59 4.74 19.80
C ASP A 133 -19.50 5.10 18.30
N GLY A 134 -18.30 5.00 17.70
CA GLY A 134 -18.07 5.31 16.29
C GLY A 134 -18.42 4.18 15.32
N THR A 135 -18.67 4.52 14.05
CA THR A 135 -18.85 3.52 12.97
C THR A 135 -17.51 3.10 12.37
N VAL A 136 -17.26 1.79 12.30
CA VAL A 136 -16.08 1.24 11.60
C VAL A 136 -16.45 0.83 10.17
N LEU A 137 -15.80 1.47 9.19
CA LEU A 137 -15.92 1.14 7.76
C LEU A 137 -14.90 0.06 7.35
N ILE A 138 -15.37 -1.01 6.72
CA ILE A 138 -14.53 -2.06 6.13
C ILE A 138 -14.78 -2.15 4.63
N THR A 139 -13.82 -1.69 3.82
CA THR A 139 -13.84 -1.85 2.37
C THR A 139 -13.49 -3.28 1.97
N GLY A 140 -14.22 -3.85 1.02
CA GLY A 140 -14.17 -5.30 0.76
C GLY A 140 -14.72 -6.10 1.95
N GLY A 141 -15.61 -5.51 2.74
CA GLY A 141 -16.09 -6.05 4.02
C GLY A 141 -16.87 -7.36 3.89
N THR A 142 -17.45 -7.62 2.73
CA THR A 142 -18.11 -8.91 2.43
C THR A 142 -17.16 -9.96 1.84
N GLY A 143 -15.88 -9.63 1.62
CA GLY A 143 -14.87 -10.58 1.16
C GLY A 143 -14.34 -11.47 2.28
N ALA A 144 -13.59 -12.52 1.93
CA ALA A 144 -13.11 -13.52 2.90
C ALA A 144 -12.40 -12.90 4.11
N ILE A 145 -11.41 -12.02 3.87
CA ILE A 145 -10.66 -11.36 4.96
C ILE A 145 -11.54 -10.31 5.66
N GLY A 146 -12.28 -9.50 4.92
CA GLY A 146 -13.14 -8.44 5.47
C GLY A 146 -14.17 -8.97 6.46
N ALA A 147 -14.80 -10.11 6.14
CA ALA A 147 -15.77 -10.76 6.99
C ALA A 147 -15.13 -11.31 8.28
N HIS A 148 -13.91 -11.86 8.22
CA HIS A 148 -13.18 -12.27 9.42
C HIS A 148 -12.78 -11.09 10.30
N VAL A 149 -12.34 -9.98 9.70
CA VAL A 149 -12.03 -8.74 10.41
C VAL A 149 -13.28 -8.19 11.10
N ALA A 150 -14.42 -8.13 10.42
CA ALA A 150 -15.68 -7.66 10.99
C ALA A 150 -16.09 -8.47 12.24
N ARG A 151 -16.03 -9.80 12.15
CA ARG A 151 -16.33 -10.69 13.29
C ARG A 151 -15.36 -10.48 14.45
N HIS A 152 -14.06 -10.37 14.15
CA HIS A 152 -13.04 -10.15 15.17
C HIS A 152 -13.23 -8.81 15.89
N LEU A 153 -13.56 -7.75 15.15
CA LEU A 153 -13.84 -6.44 15.72
C LEU A 153 -15.09 -6.45 16.62
N ALA A 154 -16.16 -7.13 16.20
CA ALA A 154 -17.38 -7.24 17.00
C ALA A 154 -17.17 -8.10 18.26
N ALA A 155 -16.47 -9.24 18.14
CA ALA A 155 -16.30 -10.21 19.21
C ALA A 155 -15.23 -9.81 20.24
N GLU A 156 -14.04 -9.40 19.78
CA GLU A 156 -12.87 -9.19 20.64
C GLU A 156 -12.64 -7.73 21.00
N HIS A 157 -13.11 -6.80 20.14
CA HIS A 157 -12.87 -5.38 20.31
C HIS A 157 -14.12 -4.57 20.66
N GLY A 158 -15.29 -5.23 20.76
CA GLY A 158 -16.53 -4.60 21.19
C GLY A 158 -17.10 -3.57 20.22
N VAL A 159 -16.67 -3.57 18.96
CA VAL A 159 -17.19 -2.65 17.93
C VAL A 159 -18.67 -2.96 17.68
N ARG A 160 -19.52 -1.93 17.80
CA ARG A 160 -20.99 -2.07 17.68
C ARG A 160 -21.58 -1.54 16.39
N HIS A 161 -20.91 -0.63 15.70
CA HIS A 161 -21.39 -0.04 14.46
C HIS A 161 -20.41 -0.38 13.33
N LEU A 162 -20.88 -1.16 12.35
CA LEU A 162 -20.07 -1.62 11.22
C LEU A 162 -20.72 -1.20 9.91
N LEU A 163 -19.94 -0.60 9.01
CA LEU A 163 -20.33 -0.41 7.62
C LEU A 163 -19.41 -1.26 6.74
N LEU A 164 -19.98 -2.26 6.08
CA LEU A 164 -19.26 -3.16 5.20
C LEU A 164 -19.54 -2.74 3.75
N THR A 165 -18.50 -2.37 3.00
CA THR A 165 -18.66 -1.98 1.60
C THR A 165 -18.05 -3.01 0.67
N SER A 166 -18.74 -3.28 -0.42
CA SER A 166 -18.20 -3.99 -1.56
C SER A 166 -18.99 -3.60 -2.81
N ARG A 167 -18.45 -3.87 -4.01
CA ARG A 167 -19.18 -3.60 -5.26
C ARG A 167 -20.49 -4.39 -5.35
N SER A 168 -20.50 -5.62 -4.87
CA SER A 168 -21.69 -6.49 -4.85
C SER A 168 -22.65 -6.14 -3.70
N GLY A 169 -22.17 -5.46 -2.65
CA GLY A 169 -22.98 -5.02 -1.51
C GLY A 169 -23.81 -6.16 -0.92
N PRO A 170 -25.10 -5.94 -0.60
CA PRO A 170 -25.99 -6.98 -0.06
C PRO A 170 -26.18 -8.19 -0.97
N ALA A 171 -25.88 -8.09 -2.27
CA ALA A 171 -25.96 -9.19 -3.22
C ALA A 171 -24.70 -10.07 -3.23
N ALA A 172 -23.69 -9.78 -2.38
CA ALA A 172 -22.54 -10.65 -2.21
C ALA A 172 -22.96 -12.00 -1.61
N GLU A 173 -22.32 -13.08 -2.05
CA GLU A 173 -22.48 -14.40 -1.46
C GLU A 173 -22.13 -14.37 0.04
N GLY A 174 -22.99 -14.92 0.89
CA GLY A 174 -22.78 -14.94 2.35
C GLY A 174 -23.10 -13.62 3.07
N ALA A 175 -23.60 -12.59 2.38
CA ALA A 175 -23.86 -11.28 2.98
C ALA A 175 -24.94 -11.31 4.08
N ALA A 176 -26.03 -12.04 3.84
CA ALA A 176 -27.13 -12.16 4.79
C ALA A 176 -26.71 -12.95 6.04
N GLU A 177 -25.95 -14.02 5.84
CA GLU A 177 -25.38 -14.84 6.90
C GLU A 177 -24.40 -14.02 7.75
N LEU A 178 -23.53 -13.23 7.12
CA LEU A 178 -22.59 -12.34 7.82
C LEU A 178 -23.33 -11.29 8.67
N LEU A 179 -24.39 -10.67 8.15
CA LEU A 179 -25.22 -9.74 8.92
C LEU A 179 -25.84 -10.41 10.14
N ALA A 180 -26.40 -11.62 9.98
CA ALA A 180 -27.00 -12.38 11.07
C ALA A 180 -25.98 -12.74 12.16
N GLU A 181 -24.77 -13.16 11.76
CA GLU A 181 -23.68 -13.47 12.68
C GLU A 181 -23.21 -12.24 13.46
N LEU A 182 -23.02 -11.10 12.77
CA LEU A 182 -22.62 -9.85 13.43
C LEU A 182 -23.70 -9.34 14.39
N ALA A 183 -24.97 -9.47 14.03
CA ALA A 183 -26.09 -9.17 14.93
C ALA A 183 -26.11 -10.09 16.15
N ALA A 184 -25.82 -11.39 15.99
CA ALA A 184 -25.69 -12.33 17.10
C ALA A 184 -24.52 -11.99 18.05
N LEU A 185 -23.47 -11.33 17.52
CA LEU A 185 -22.35 -10.79 18.30
C LEU A 185 -22.67 -9.41 18.93
N GLY A 186 -23.88 -8.90 18.75
CA GLY A 186 -24.34 -7.61 19.29
C GLY A 186 -23.87 -6.39 18.49
N ALA A 187 -23.47 -6.57 17.22
CA ALA A 187 -23.13 -5.46 16.33
C ALA A 187 -24.27 -5.12 15.37
N HIS A 188 -24.47 -3.83 15.14
CA HIS A 188 -25.29 -3.26 14.08
C HIS A 188 -24.42 -3.09 12.84
N ALA A 189 -24.57 -4.01 11.88
CA ALA A 189 -23.86 -3.97 10.62
C ALA A 189 -24.78 -3.55 9.48
N GLU A 190 -24.28 -2.66 8.62
CA GLU A 190 -24.89 -2.32 7.33
C GLU A 190 -23.96 -2.79 6.21
N ILE A 191 -24.54 -3.36 5.15
CA ILE A 191 -23.80 -3.67 3.93
C ILE A 191 -24.25 -2.71 2.83
N ALA A 192 -23.32 -1.92 2.31
CA ALA A 192 -23.57 -0.99 1.21
C ALA A 192 -22.87 -1.44 -0.07
N ALA A 193 -23.57 -1.34 -1.20
CA ALA A 193 -22.97 -1.46 -2.51
C ALA A 193 -22.20 -0.18 -2.81
N CYS A 194 -20.87 -0.22 -2.78
CA CYS A 194 -20.01 0.92 -3.06
C CYS A 194 -18.68 0.45 -3.63
N ASP A 195 -18.25 1.08 -4.73
CA ASP A 195 -16.88 0.97 -5.20
C ASP A 195 -16.02 1.97 -4.45
N ALA A 196 -14.98 1.51 -3.74
CA ALA A 196 -14.07 2.39 -3.01
C ALA A 196 -13.22 3.27 -3.95
N ALA A 197 -13.13 2.93 -5.24
CA ALA A 197 -12.47 3.74 -6.25
C ALA A 197 -13.38 4.82 -6.86
N ASP A 198 -14.69 4.77 -6.61
CA ASP A 198 -15.63 5.83 -6.99
C ASP A 198 -15.69 6.88 -5.88
N ARG A 199 -15.07 8.03 -6.15
CA ARG A 199 -14.92 9.11 -5.17
C ARG A 199 -16.27 9.68 -4.74
N ASP A 200 -17.17 9.90 -5.68
CA ASP A 200 -18.43 10.60 -5.39
C ASP A 200 -19.38 9.65 -4.66
N ALA A 201 -19.42 8.38 -5.06
CA ALA A 201 -20.18 7.35 -4.34
C ALA A 201 -19.67 7.16 -2.90
N LEU A 202 -18.35 7.06 -2.70
CA LEU A 202 -17.78 6.90 -1.37
C LEU A 202 -17.98 8.15 -0.51
N ALA A 203 -17.86 9.36 -1.08
CA ALA A 203 -18.13 10.60 -0.37
C ALA A 203 -19.60 10.69 0.09
N ALA A 204 -20.55 10.32 -0.79
CA ALA A 204 -21.96 10.28 -0.44
C ALA A 204 -22.26 9.28 0.68
N LEU A 205 -21.64 8.09 0.62
CA LEU A 205 -21.78 7.06 1.65
C LEU A 205 -21.23 7.53 3.01
N LEU A 206 -20.05 8.14 3.02
CA LEU A 206 -19.45 8.69 4.25
C LEU A 206 -20.29 9.83 4.84
N ALA A 207 -20.87 10.69 4.00
CA ALA A 207 -21.74 11.78 4.43
C ALA A 207 -23.07 11.31 5.03
N ALA A 208 -23.49 10.07 4.76
CA ALA A 208 -24.70 9.47 5.32
C ALA A 208 -24.48 8.86 6.72
N LEU A 209 -23.22 8.74 7.18
CA LEU A 209 -22.92 8.21 8.51
C LEU A 209 -23.38 9.18 9.61
N PRO A 210 -23.87 8.67 10.75
CA PRO A 210 -24.13 9.51 11.92
C PRO A 210 -22.86 10.28 12.32
N PRO A 211 -22.99 11.52 12.82
CA PRO A 211 -21.85 12.22 13.42
C PRO A 211 -21.32 11.40 14.61
N ALA A 212 -20.00 11.32 14.71
CA ALA A 212 -19.30 10.74 15.86
C ALA A 212 -19.41 11.64 17.09
#